data_AF-Q9U917-F1
#
_entry.id   AF-Q9U917-F1
#
_cell.length_a   1.000
_cell.length_b   1.000
_cell.length_c   1.000
_cell.angle_alpha   90.00
_cell.angle_beta   90.00
_cell.angle_gamma   90.00
#
_symmetry.space_group_name_H-M   'P 1'
#
loop_
_entity.id
_entity.type
_entity.pdbx_description
1 polymer ?
#
loop_
_entity_poly.entity_id
_entity_poly.type
_entity_poly.pdbx_seq_one_letter_code
_entity_poly.pdbx_strand_id
1 'polypeptide(L)'
;ERQMIMKAFGAELILTEGKKGMPGAIEEVNKMIKENPGKYFVANQFGNPDNTAAHHYTANEIWEDTDGEVDIVVSAVGTSGTVIGVAEK
;
A
#
# COMPACT_ATOMS: atom_id res chain seq x y z
N GLU A 1 3.41 11.44 -15.27
CA GLU A 1 2.08 11.65 -14.65
C GLU A 1 2.08 11.49 -13.12
N ARG A 2 2.34 10.30 -12.56
CA ARG A 2 2.30 10.05 -11.10
C ARG A 2 3.12 11.03 -10.24
N GLN A 3 4.32 11.41 -10.70
CA GLN A 3 5.14 12.43 -10.02
C GLN A 3 4.45 13.81 -9.96
N MET A 4 3.72 14.20 -11.01
CA MET A 4 3.00 15.47 -11.05
C MET A 4 1.82 15.45 -10.08
N ILE A 5 1.08 14.34 -10.02
CA ILE A 5 -0.03 14.16 -9.07
C ILE A 5 0.49 14.30 -7.63
N MET A 6 1.54 13.56 -7.26
CA MET A 6 2.11 13.65 -5.91
C MET A 6 2.58 15.07 -5.55
N LYS A 7 3.25 15.76 -6.48
CA LYS A 7 3.67 17.16 -6.28
C LYS A 7 2.48 18.11 -6.13
N ALA A 8 1.40 17.90 -6.87
CA ALA A 8 0.19 18.72 -6.76
C ALA A 8 -0.45 18.63 -5.37
N PHE A 9 -0.34 17.48 -4.70
CA PHE A 9 -0.75 17.29 -3.30
C PHE A 9 0.30 17.75 -2.27
N GLY A 10 1.42 18.34 -2.71
CA GLY A 10 2.46 18.87 -1.83
C GLY A 10 3.53 17.87 -1.38
N ALA A 11 3.60 16.69 -2.00
CA ALA A 11 4.63 15.71 -1.66
C ALA A 11 6.03 16.15 -2.11
N GLU A 12 7.01 15.97 -1.22
CA GLU A 12 8.43 16.04 -1.57
C GLU A 12 8.85 14.76 -2.27
N LEU A 13 9.38 14.86 -3.49
CA LEU A 13 9.85 13.71 -4.26
C LEU A 13 11.37 13.57 -4.18
N ILE A 14 11.82 12.51 -3.53
CA ILE A 14 13.23 12.08 -3.51
C ILE A 14 13.41 11.05 -4.64
N LEU A 15 14.11 11.45 -5.70
CA LEU A 15 14.36 10.59 -6.86
C LEU A 15 15.71 9.88 -6.72
N THR A 16 15.69 8.55 -6.61
CA THR A 16 16.89 7.71 -6.59
C THR A 16 17.35 7.34 -8.00
N GLU A 17 18.55 6.75 -8.11
CA GLU A 17 19.08 6.29 -9.40
C GLU A 17 18.15 5.26 -10.07
N GLY A 18 17.67 5.57 -11.28
CA GLY A 18 16.69 4.73 -11.97
C GLY A 18 17.15 3.30 -12.23
N LYS A 19 18.46 3.08 -12.46
CA LYS A 19 19.03 1.74 -12.68
C LYS A 19 18.88 0.81 -11.47
N LYS A 20 18.80 1.35 -10.26
CA LYS A 20 18.62 0.57 -9.02
C LYS A 20 17.17 0.17 -8.76
N GLY A 21 16.19 0.73 -9.51
CA GLY A 21 14.78 0.41 -9.36
C GLY A 21 14.25 0.55 -7.93
N MET A 22 13.29 -0.30 -7.56
CA MET A 22 12.69 -0.31 -6.22
C MET A 22 13.71 -0.60 -5.10
N PRO A 23 14.66 -1.54 -5.24
CA PRO A 23 15.69 -1.74 -4.22
C PRO A 23 16.46 -0.48 -3.85
N GLY A 24 16.83 0.36 -4.83
CA GLY A 24 17.53 1.62 -4.57
C GLY A 24 16.69 2.64 -3.79
N ALA A 25 15.39 2.70 -4.05
CA ALA A 25 14.49 3.55 -3.28
C ALA A 25 14.26 3.04 -1.85
N ILE A 26 14.22 1.72 -1.64
CA ILE A 26 14.16 1.12 -0.29
C ILE A 26 15.46 1.39 0.49
N GLU A 27 16.62 1.28 -0.16
CA GLU A 27 17.93 1.63 0.41
C GLU A 27 17.94 3.08 0.93
N GLU A 28 17.45 4.03 0.12
CA GLU A 28 17.38 5.44 0.51
C GLU A 28 16.41 5.67 1.68
N VAL A 29 15.23 5.05 1.66
CA VAL A 29 14.28 5.13 2.79
C VAL A 29 14.91 4.63 4.08
N ASN A 30 15.59 3.47 4.05
CA ASN A 30 16.27 2.91 5.22
C ASN A 30 17.39 3.83 5.75
N LYS A 31 18.15 4.44 4.85
CA LYS A 31 19.17 5.43 5.20
C LYS A 31 18.54 6.65 5.87
N MET A 32 17.48 7.21 5.31
CA MET A 32 16.78 8.38 5.87
C MET A 32 16.27 8.14 7.30
N ILE A 33 15.68 6.97 7.54
CA ILE A 33 15.17 6.58 8.87
C ILE A 33 16.34 6.42 9.85
N LYS A 34 17.43 5.78 9.41
CA LYS A 34 18.62 5.57 10.24
C LYS A 34 19.30 6.88 10.63
N GLU A 35 19.38 7.83 9.69
CA GLU A 35 19.98 9.15 9.90
C GLU A 35 19.06 10.09 10.71
N ASN A 36 17.75 9.86 10.71
CA ASN A 36 16.76 10.69 11.38
C ASN A 36 15.78 9.85 12.22
N PRO A 37 16.26 9.19 13.29
CA PRO A 37 15.42 8.30 14.09
C PRO A 37 14.23 9.07 14.69
N GLY A 38 13.03 8.51 14.54
CA GLY A 38 11.78 9.09 15.05
C GLY A 38 11.18 10.24 14.22
N LYS A 39 11.88 10.71 13.17
CA LYS A 39 11.38 11.81 12.32
C LYS A 39 10.35 11.33 11.29
N TYR A 40 10.54 10.13 10.74
CA TYR A 40 9.74 9.62 9.63
C TYR A 40 8.86 8.45 10.08
N PHE A 41 7.63 8.45 9.56
CA PHE A 41 6.75 7.28 9.60
C PHE A 41 6.86 6.52 8.28
N VAL A 42 6.98 5.20 8.35
CA VAL A 42 7.13 4.34 7.17
C VAL A 42 5.84 3.55 6.97
N ALA A 43 5.10 3.86 5.91
CA ALA A 43 3.79 3.26 5.67
C ALA A 43 3.83 1.73 5.47
N ASN A 44 4.95 1.19 4.97
CA ASN A 44 5.19 -0.26 4.83
C ASN A 44 4.04 -1.05 4.19
N GLN A 45 3.60 -0.66 2.99
CA GLN A 45 2.40 -1.24 2.35
C GLN A 45 2.42 -2.79 2.21
N PHE A 46 3.58 -3.44 2.19
CA PHE A 46 3.70 -4.90 2.08
C PHE A 46 3.59 -5.64 3.41
N GLY A 47 3.79 -4.95 4.55
CA GLY A 47 3.82 -5.59 5.87
C GLY A 47 3.01 -4.87 6.95
N ASN A 48 2.34 -3.77 6.62
CA ASN A 48 1.49 -3.05 7.56
C ASN A 48 0.09 -3.70 7.61
N PRO A 49 -0.37 -4.21 8.77
CA PRO A 49 -1.69 -4.82 8.91
C PRO A 49 -2.84 -3.84 8.61
N ASP A 50 -2.61 -2.53 8.71
CA ASP A 50 -3.61 -1.51 8.40
C ASP A 50 -4.03 -1.54 6.91
N ASN A 51 -3.13 -1.99 6.01
CA ASN A 51 -3.47 -2.21 4.60
C ASN A 51 -4.54 -3.29 4.47
N THR A 52 -4.34 -4.45 5.11
CA THR A 52 -5.32 -5.54 5.10
C THR A 52 -6.63 -5.11 5.75
N ALA A 53 -6.56 -4.45 6.91
CA ALA A 53 -7.74 -4.04 7.66
C ALA A 53 -8.65 -3.06 6.89
N ALA A 54 -8.09 -2.25 5.99
CA ALA A 54 -8.87 -1.35 5.13
C ALA A 54 -9.86 -2.13 4.24
N HIS A 55 -9.51 -3.36 3.86
CA HIS A 55 -10.33 -4.19 2.96
C HIS A 55 -11.45 -4.97 3.66
N HIS A 56 -11.58 -4.89 4.99
CA HIS A 56 -12.80 -5.33 5.66
C HIS A 56 -14.02 -4.50 5.20
N TYR A 57 -13.83 -3.23 4.87
CA TYR A 57 -14.89 -2.40 4.28
C TYR A 57 -15.21 -2.89 2.86
N THR A 58 -14.20 -3.21 2.06
CA THR A 58 -14.39 -3.82 0.73
C THR A 58 -15.14 -5.16 0.81
N ALA A 59 -14.85 -5.97 1.83
CA ALA A 59 -15.57 -7.22 2.10
C ALA A 59 -17.06 -6.96 2.37
N ASN A 60 -17.36 -6.00 3.25
CA ASN A 60 -18.73 -5.63 3.58
C ASN A 60 -19.49 -5.07 2.37
N GLU A 61 -18.86 -4.22 1.56
CA GLU A 61 -19.47 -3.70 0.33
C GLU A 61 -19.88 -4.84 -0.61
N ILE A 62 -18.97 -5.80 -0.87
CA ILE A 62 -19.26 -6.97 -1.69
C ILE A 62 -20.40 -7.79 -1.07
N TRP A 63 -20.36 -8.03 0.24
CA TRP A 63 -21.35 -8.84 0.93
C TRP A 63 -22.76 -8.21 0.88
N GLU A 64 -22.85 -6.91 1.16
CA GLU A 64 -24.11 -6.15 1.15
C GLU A 64 -24.68 -6.03 -0.27
N ASP A 65 -23.85 -5.68 -1.26
CA ASP A 65 -24.32 -5.49 -2.64
C ASP A 65 -24.69 -6.81 -3.33
N THR A 66 -24.24 -7.95 -2.80
CA THR A 66 -24.60 -9.28 -3.31
C THR A 66 -25.68 -9.97 -2.47
N ASP A 67 -26.26 -9.28 -1.48
CA ASP A 67 -27.20 -9.87 -0.52
C ASP A 67 -26.65 -11.16 0.15
N GLY A 68 -25.32 -11.29 0.27
CA GLY A 68 -24.65 -12.47 0.80
C GLY A 68 -24.50 -13.66 -0.16
N GLU A 69 -24.78 -13.48 -1.45
CA GLU A 69 -24.74 -14.55 -2.46
C GLU A 69 -23.41 -14.64 -3.22
N VAL A 70 -22.36 -13.94 -2.76
CA VAL A 70 -21.03 -14.01 -3.39
C VAL A 70 -20.36 -15.38 -3.17
N ASP A 71 -20.16 -16.14 -4.24
CA ASP A 71 -19.48 -17.45 -4.19
C ASP A 71 -17.95 -17.35 -4.32
N ILE A 72 -17.47 -16.46 -5.18
CA ILE A 72 -16.07 -16.36 -5.57
C ILE A 72 -15.66 -14.90 -5.75
N VAL A 73 -14.55 -14.54 -5.12
CA VAL A 73 -13.85 -13.27 -5.36
C VAL A 73 -12.55 -13.53 -6.09
N VAL A 74 -12.27 -12.75 -7.14
CA VAL A 74 -11.03 -12.81 -7.91
C VAL A 74 -10.25 -11.51 -7.72
N SER A 75 -9.02 -11.59 -7.22
CA SER A 75 -8.14 -10.44 -7.02
C SER A 75 -6.76 -10.71 -7.59
N ALA A 76 -6.23 -9.76 -8.37
CA ALA A 76 -4.81 -9.73 -8.69
C ALA A 76 -4.01 -9.37 -7.42
N VAL A 77 -2.77 -9.86 -7.31
CA VAL A 77 -1.95 -9.70 -6.10
C VAL A 77 -0.78 -8.76 -6.34
N GLY A 78 -0.77 -7.65 -5.61
CA GLY A 78 0.39 -6.78 -5.41
C GLY A 78 0.90 -6.88 -3.98
N THR A 79 0.34 -6.07 -3.07
CA THR A 79 0.65 -6.11 -1.62
C THR A 79 -0.05 -7.23 -0.87
N SER A 80 -0.96 -7.96 -1.51
CA SER A 80 -1.91 -8.94 -0.95
C SER A 80 -2.99 -8.42 0.00
N GLY A 81 -2.97 -7.13 0.36
CA GLY A 81 -3.97 -6.54 1.28
C GLY A 81 -5.42 -6.78 0.85
N THR A 82 -5.73 -6.66 -0.44
CA THR A 82 -7.10 -6.87 -0.95
C THR A 82 -7.54 -8.32 -0.85
N VAL A 83 -6.76 -9.27 -1.37
CA VAL A 83 -7.15 -10.69 -1.37
C VAL A 83 -7.23 -11.24 0.05
N ILE A 84 -6.36 -10.79 0.96
CA ILE A 84 -6.40 -11.19 2.36
C ILE A 84 -7.58 -10.51 3.07
N GLY A 85 -7.68 -9.19 3.03
CA GLY A 85 -8.69 -8.47 3.81
C GLY A 85 -10.14 -8.67 3.34
N VAL A 86 -10.35 -9.00 2.06
CA VAL A 86 -11.68 -9.42 1.57
C VAL A 86 -12.02 -10.85 2.02
N ALA A 87 -11.02 -11.73 2.16
CA ALA A 87 -11.23 -13.12 2.57
C ALA A 87 -11.18 -13.32 4.10
N GLU A 88 -10.66 -12.35 4.86
CA GLU A 88 -10.63 -12.35 6.32
C GLU A 88 -12.01 -12.00 6.89
N LYS A 89 -12.94 -12.95 6.81
CA LYS A 89 -14.08 -13.19 7.72
C LYS A 89 -14.96 -14.31 7.18
#